data_AF-A0A6A6A6W4-F1
#
_entry.id   AF-A0A6A6A6W4-F1
#
_cell.length_a   1.000
_cell.length_b   1.000
_cell.length_c   1.000
_cell.angle_alpha   90.00
_cell.angle_beta   90.00
_cell.angle_gamma   90.00
#
_symmetry.space_group_name_H-M   'P 1'
#
loop_
_entity.id
_entity.type
_entity.pdbx_description
1 polymer ?
#
loop_
_entity_poly.entity_id
_entity_poly.type
_entity_poly.pdbx_seq_one_letter_code
_entity_poly.pdbx_strand_id
1 'polypeptide(L)'
;MAPLPRNNAFGAGSPSWNLSFPSGNMTAAEILAYLPHWLKSVDIIDRFVTNGGASRTIAAMINEFRHQPTGPDAVFLPNSAQIMMSYAMRRAGYDEWTVGTHGNWDRESENDPEDLSVTNFRPQRLTHPKKVSNKNPKDILRNKEADPIPFKDLAHHVKQHPSGPDALDLTRCVRYALAYPHEQLFFPTDFERLVNELGGPQTPTHSHLDRQVFARRSDCQFPSPVKSTTRKLNRTSQGKKTPLSKVMSLARGGTTADPATPGTVTPSKHALDVADQTQNGNKRRSGRLVGKVFNMREGSDDPDATDKDNWDSPYSTHASSIKKRKVSRVPPTPGSPANDSDFVLHEASESEDEVAEAEAVMDDVANSPIPARGRIAARKARQKIHTLATTPRVPTPVNPKSHFKTATEPSAEMMHEARQFAYRQPIFLKPPILSENRLKVDASSIWLYAADGCTTFEELWASALSSTRFGGPRRHAPFRELHRLTDPHPHDVSDWAENIRWAKEQYKCFGSVTWTEYDYHLECIKEHRRAVMWVSENVIRFGM
;
A
#
# COMPACT_ATOMS: atom_id res chain seq x y z
N MET A 1 -18.15 25.19 15.75
CA MET A 1 -16.82 24.55 15.69
C MET A 1 -16.80 23.33 16.60
N ALA A 2 -16.61 22.14 16.03
CA ALA A 2 -16.42 20.92 16.80
C ALA A 2 -15.18 21.05 17.71
N PRO A 3 -15.23 20.53 18.95
CA PRO A 3 -14.11 20.64 19.88
C PRO A 3 -12.86 19.98 19.30
N LEU A 4 -11.78 20.76 19.19
CA LEU A 4 -10.51 20.25 18.68
C LEU A 4 -9.95 19.16 19.61
N PRO A 5 -9.33 18.12 19.06
CA PRO A 5 -8.70 17.07 19.85
C PRO A 5 -7.55 17.68 20.66
N ARG A 6 -7.47 17.40 21.96
CA ARG A 6 -6.29 17.77 22.77
C ARG A 6 -4.98 17.20 22.18
N ASN A 7 -5.06 16.07 21.49
CA ASN A 7 -3.93 15.42 20.82
C ASN A 7 -4.07 15.54 19.30
N ASN A 8 -4.06 16.76 18.78
CA ASN A 8 -4.08 17.00 17.35
C ASN A 8 -2.66 16.87 16.77
N ALA A 9 -2.32 15.68 16.28
CA ALA A 9 -1.01 15.36 15.73
C ALA A 9 -0.60 16.23 14.53
N PHE A 10 -1.54 16.91 13.87
CA PHE A 10 -1.30 17.70 12.65
C PHE A 10 -1.48 19.21 12.86
N GLY A 11 -1.66 19.65 14.11
CA GLY A 11 -1.77 21.07 14.45
C GLY A 11 -3.17 21.66 14.31
N ALA A 12 -3.40 22.77 15.02
CA ALA A 12 -4.67 23.48 15.04
C ALA A 12 -5.08 23.93 13.63
N GLY A 13 -6.36 23.79 13.27
CA GLY A 13 -6.83 24.08 11.92
C GLY A 13 -6.76 22.90 10.95
N SER A 14 -6.15 21.77 11.34
CA SER A 14 -6.29 20.53 10.57
C SER A 14 -7.76 20.05 10.53
N PRO A 15 -8.26 19.56 9.38
CA PRO A 15 -9.63 19.09 9.26
C PRO A 15 -9.97 17.96 10.23
N SER A 16 -11.23 17.92 10.67
CA SER A 16 -11.73 16.90 11.60
C SER A 16 -11.75 15.51 10.93
N TRP A 17 -11.48 14.46 11.71
CA TRP A 17 -11.67 13.06 11.26
C TRP A 17 -13.15 12.69 11.04
N ASN A 18 -14.09 13.53 11.50
CA ASN A 18 -15.54 13.36 11.29
C ASN A 18 -16.06 14.20 10.12
N LEU A 19 -15.16 14.85 9.36
CA LEU A 19 -15.55 15.51 8.13
C LEU A 19 -15.95 14.44 7.09
N SER A 20 -17.12 14.60 6.49
CA SER A 20 -17.64 13.67 5.50
C SER A 20 -16.78 13.62 4.23
N PHE A 21 -16.83 12.49 3.53
CA PHE A 21 -16.18 12.32 2.24
C PHE A 21 -17.09 12.90 1.14
N PRO A 22 -16.55 13.62 0.15
CA PRO A 22 -17.34 14.02 -1.02
C PRO A 22 -17.45 12.87 -2.03
N SER A 23 -18.26 13.08 -3.07
CA SER A 23 -18.23 12.25 -4.28
C SER A 23 -17.08 12.70 -5.19
N GLY A 24 -16.20 11.77 -5.58
CA GLY A 24 -15.14 12.02 -6.56
C GLY A 24 -13.80 11.35 -6.25
N ASN A 25 -12.82 11.59 -7.12
CA ASN A 25 -11.51 10.94 -7.08
C ASN A 25 -10.49 11.79 -6.30
N MET A 26 -9.69 11.12 -5.46
CA MET A 26 -8.58 11.75 -4.73
C MET A 26 -7.40 10.81 -4.68
N THR A 27 -6.19 11.33 -4.89
CA THR A 27 -4.97 10.53 -4.69
C THR A 27 -4.64 10.36 -3.20
N ALA A 28 -3.89 9.32 -2.84
CA ALA A 28 -3.33 9.20 -1.49
C ALA A 28 -2.51 10.44 -1.07
N ALA A 29 -1.81 11.09 -2.00
CA ALA A 29 -1.04 12.29 -1.72
C ALA A 29 -1.93 13.48 -1.33
N GLU A 30 -3.06 13.67 -2.02
CA GLU A 30 -4.05 14.71 -1.68
C GLU A 30 -4.67 14.48 -0.30
N ILE A 31 -5.04 13.24 0.00
CA ILE A 31 -5.60 12.88 1.29
C ILE A 31 -4.58 13.15 2.41
N LEU A 32 -3.33 12.74 2.24
CA LEU A 32 -2.29 12.94 3.26
C LEU A 32 -1.84 14.40 3.39
N ALA A 33 -1.88 15.17 2.29
CA ALA A 33 -1.54 16.58 2.29
C ALA A 33 -2.63 17.43 2.95
N TYR A 34 -3.89 17.24 2.60
CA TYR A 34 -4.99 18.13 3.02
C TYR A 34 -5.81 17.59 4.20
N LEU A 35 -5.96 16.27 4.30
CA LEU A 35 -6.92 15.59 5.18
C LEU A 35 -6.26 14.46 5.99
N PRO A 36 -5.10 14.69 6.66
CA PRO A 36 -4.31 13.60 7.26
C PRO A 36 -5.05 12.85 8.38
N HIS A 37 -6.07 13.45 9.00
CA HIS A 37 -6.91 12.78 10.00
C HIS A 37 -7.85 11.72 9.40
N TRP A 38 -8.04 11.69 8.08
CA TRP A 38 -8.77 10.60 7.40
C TRP A 38 -8.04 9.26 7.45
N LEU A 39 -6.76 9.22 7.87
CA LEU A 39 -6.07 7.97 8.27
C LEU A 39 -6.70 7.25 9.47
N LYS A 40 -7.81 7.77 10.01
CA LYS A 40 -8.65 7.11 11.01
C LYS A 40 -9.92 6.51 10.41
N SER A 41 -10.17 6.65 9.11
CA SER A 41 -11.25 5.94 8.41
C SER A 41 -10.77 4.53 8.04
N VAL A 42 -11.60 3.53 8.33
CA VAL A 42 -11.29 2.13 7.98
C VAL A 42 -11.17 1.94 6.46
N ASP A 43 -11.99 2.65 5.69
CA ASP A 43 -12.01 2.54 4.23
C ASP A 43 -10.74 3.13 3.60
N ILE A 44 -10.25 4.25 4.15
CA ILE A 44 -8.96 4.84 3.75
C ILE A 44 -7.79 3.92 4.11
N ILE A 45 -7.82 3.32 5.31
CA ILE A 45 -6.77 2.40 5.75
C ILE A 45 -6.74 1.16 4.85
N ASP A 46 -7.89 0.56 4.57
CA ASP A 46 -8.01 -0.60 3.69
C ASP A 46 -7.48 -0.30 2.29
N ARG A 47 -7.95 0.80 1.69
CA ARG A 47 -7.51 1.28 0.38
C ARG A 47 -6.00 1.50 0.34
N PHE A 48 -5.43 2.18 1.34
CA PHE A 48 -4.00 2.50 1.37
C PHE A 48 -3.17 1.23 1.52
N VAL A 49 -3.48 0.38 2.51
CA VAL A 49 -2.67 -0.82 2.79
C VAL A 49 -2.77 -1.82 1.64
N THR A 50 -3.95 -2.02 1.05
CA THR A 50 -4.15 -2.86 -0.15
C THR A 50 -3.30 -2.39 -1.33
N ASN A 51 -3.07 -1.08 -1.44
CA ASN A 51 -2.23 -0.48 -2.48
C ASN A 51 -0.76 -0.32 -2.08
N GLY A 52 -0.29 -0.96 -1.01
CA GLY A 52 1.12 -0.94 -0.60
C GLY A 52 1.51 0.22 0.32
N GLY A 53 0.52 0.92 0.90
CA GLY A 53 0.71 1.96 1.89
C GLY A 53 1.25 1.40 3.21
N ALA A 54 2.57 1.52 3.41
CA ALA A 54 3.22 1.19 4.67
C ALA A 54 3.25 2.42 5.61
N SER A 55 3.28 2.19 6.93
CA SER A 55 3.35 3.26 7.93
C SER A 55 4.56 4.19 7.73
N ARG A 56 5.69 3.63 7.29
CA ARG A 56 6.90 4.39 6.92
C ARG A 56 6.65 5.32 5.72
N THR A 57 6.10 4.78 4.64
CA THR A 57 5.80 5.55 3.42
C THR A 57 4.77 6.66 3.70
N ILE A 58 3.70 6.34 4.43
CA ILE A 58 2.67 7.30 4.83
C ILE A 58 3.26 8.44 5.66
N ALA A 59 4.11 8.11 6.65
CA ALA A 59 4.77 9.13 7.45
C ALA A 59 5.69 10.01 6.61
N ALA A 60 6.39 9.45 5.62
CA ALA A 60 7.28 10.22 4.75
C ALA A 60 6.48 11.21 3.89
N MET A 61 5.36 10.77 3.33
CA MET A 61 4.43 11.62 2.61
C MET A 61 3.88 12.76 3.48
N ILE A 62 3.49 12.47 4.72
CA ILE A 62 3.03 13.51 5.65
C ILE A 62 4.12 14.55 5.90
N ASN A 63 5.38 14.13 6.08
CA ASN A 63 6.51 15.04 6.29
C ASN A 63 6.90 15.83 5.03
N GLU A 64 6.67 15.25 3.85
CA GLU A 64 6.87 15.92 2.57
C GLU A 64 5.84 17.05 2.39
N PHE A 65 4.56 16.74 2.60
CA PHE A 65 3.47 17.66 2.28
C PHE A 65 3.03 18.57 3.43
N ARG A 66 3.37 18.28 4.69
CA ARG A 66 2.86 19.04 5.85
C ARG A 66 3.93 19.48 6.83
N HIS A 67 3.74 20.69 7.36
CA HIS A 67 4.42 21.16 8.56
C HIS A 67 3.85 20.48 9.80
N GLN A 68 4.72 20.06 10.71
CA GLN A 68 4.31 19.45 11.97
C GLN A 68 4.15 20.52 13.05
N PRO A 69 3.17 20.37 13.97
CA PRO A 69 2.86 21.40 14.96
C PRO A 69 3.99 21.66 15.97
N THR A 70 4.87 20.68 16.18
CA THR A 70 5.97 20.76 17.17
C THR A 70 7.16 21.61 16.68
N GLY A 71 7.10 22.13 15.46
CA GLY A 71 8.12 23.04 14.90
C GLY A 71 8.52 22.68 13.47
N PRO A 72 9.34 23.52 12.82
CA PRO A 72 9.75 23.32 11.42
C PRO A 72 10.56 22.04 11.20
N ASP A 73 11.31 21.60 12.21
CA ASP A 73 12.16 20.40 12.18
C ASP A 73 11.47 19.16 12.75
N ALA A 74 10.22 19.28 13.20
CA ALA A 74 9.49 18.17 13.76
C ALA A 74 9.11 17.17 12.66
N VAL A 75 9.35 15.88 12.94
CA VAL A 75 9.13 14.79 11.99
C VAL A 75 7.99 13.91 12.50
N PHE A 76 6.98 13.73 11.67
CA PHE A 76 5.93 12.75 11.87
C PHE A 76 6.51 11.34 11.76
N LEU A 77 6.47 10.57 12.84
CA LEU A 77 7.12 9.27 12.92
C LEU A 77 6.27 8.15 12.31
N PRO A 78 6.88 7.12 11.69
CA PRO A 78 6.17 5.93 11.19
C PRO A 78 5.30 5.24 12.24
N ASN A 79 5.77 5.20 13.50
CA ASN A 79 5.01 4.61 14.60
C ASN A 79 3.70 5.38 14.86
N SER A 80 3.69 6.70 14.69
CA SER A 80 2.48 7.51 14.83
C SER A 80 1.45 7.17 13.75
N ALA A 81 1.89 7.00 12.49
CA ALA A 81 1.03 6.52 11.40
C ALA A 81 0.42 5.15 11.74
N GLN A 82 1.27 4.20 12.16
CA GLN A 82 0.84 2.86 12.53
C GLN A 82 -0.18 2.86 13.68
N ILE A 83 0.05 3.64 14.74
CA ILE A 83 -0.86 3.74 15.88
C ILE A 83 -2.22 4.28 15.45
N MET A 84 -2.26 5.33 14.61
CA MET A 84 -3.55 5.87 14.13
C MET A 84 -4.36 4.82 13.35
N MET A 85 -3.71 4.12 12.42
CA MET A 85 -4.37 3.10 11.62
C MET A 85 -4.82 1.92 12.49
N SER A 86 -3.92 1.36 13.29
CA SER A 86 -4.22 0.20 14.15
C SER A 86 -5.30 0.51 15.18
N TYR A 87 -5.29 1.72 15.77
CA TYR A 87 -6.32 2.12 16.70
C TYR A 87 -7.70 2.20 16.03
N ALA A 88 -7.78 2.82 14.85
CA ALA A 88 -9.04 2.93 14.11
C ALA A 88 -9.59 1.56 13.70
N MET A 89 -8.76 0.69 13.14
CA MET A 89 -9.16 -0.67 12.73
C MET A 89 -9.64 -1.51 13.92
N ARG A 90 -8.88 -1.54 15.02
CA ARG A 90 -9.28 -2.31 16.22
C ARG A 90 -10.58 -1.80 16.82
N ARG A 91 -10.78 -0.47 16.83
CA ARG A 91 -12.05 0.09 17.32
C ARG A 91 -13.25 -0.21 16.43
N ALA A 92 -13.03 -0.54 15.17
CA ALA A 92 -14.07 -0.96 14.24
C ALA A 92 -14.37 -2.47 14.30
N GLY A 93 -13.77 -3.20 15.25
CA GLY A 93 -13.99 -4.64 15.42
C GLY A 93 -12.97 -5.54 14.75
N TYR A 94 -11.95 -4.98 14.09
CA TYR A 94 -10.82 -5.75 13.57
C TYR A 94 -9.77 -5.96 14.68
N ASP A 95 -10.13 -6.79 15.67
CA ASP A 95 -9.27 -7.09 16.82
C ASP A 95 -7.92 -7.66 16.37
N GLU A 96 -6.82 -7.31 17.04
CA GLU A 96 -5.47 -7.74 16.63
C GLU A 96 -5.00 -7.28 15.23
N TRP A 97 -5.75 -6.40 14.55
CA TRP A 97 -5.34 -5.89 13.25
C TRP A 97 -3.95 -5.24 13.32
N THR A 98 -3.16 -5.59 12.31
CA THR A 98 -1.87 -4.99 11.96
C THR A 98 -1.79 -4.86 10.45
N VAL A 99 -0.88 -4.01 9.97
CA VAL A 99 -0.60 -3.88 8.53
C VAL A 99 -0.26 -5.24 7.90
N GLY A 100 0.50 -6.09 8.60
CA GLY A 100 0.91 -7.41 8.10
C GLY A 100 -0.20 -8.47 8.13
N THR A 101 -1.21 -8.31 8.98
CA THR A 101 -2.37 -9.22 9.06
C THR A 101 -3.58 -8.71 8.27
N HIS A 102 -3.48 -7.55 7.60
CA HIS A 102 -4.59 -6.90 6.94
C HIS A 102 -5.30 -7.79 5.91
N GLY A 103 -4.55 -8.56 5.11
CA GLY A 103 -5.11 -9.45 4.10
C GLY A 103 -5.88 -10.67 4.64
N ASN A 104 -5.85 -10.91 5.95
CA ASN A 104 -6.57 -12.02 6.59
C ASN A 104 -8.01 -11.67 6.97
N TRP A 105 -8.41 -10.40 6.81
CA TRP A 105 -9.72 -9.92 7.21
C TRP A 105 -10.64 -9.81 6.01
N ASP A 106 -11.89 -10.22 6.19
CA ASP A 106 -12.93 -10.03 5.20
C ASP A 106 -13.19 -8.53 5.00
N ARG A 107 -13.22 -8.12 3.73
CA ARG A 107 -13.52 -6.74 3.36
C ARG A 107 -15.00 -6.63 3.09
N GLU A 108 -15.61 -5.57 3.62
CA GLU A 108 -17.01 -5.27 3.32
C GLU A 108 -17.22 -4.89 1.85
N SER A 109 -16.20 -4.29 1.23
CA SER A 109 -16.14 -3.98 -0.20
C SER A 109 -14.81 -4.45 -0.79
N GLU A 110 -14.88 -5.12 -1.95
CA GLU A 110 -13.70 -5.39 -2.76
C GLU A 110 -13.28 -4.07 -3.42
N ASN A 111 -12.31 -3.40 -2.81
CA ASN A 111 -11.77 -2.15 -3.34
C ASN A 111 -10.92 -2.46 -4.58
N ASP A 112 -11.38 -1.97 -5.74
CA ASP A 112 -10.60 -2.02 -6.98
C ASP A 112 -9.33 -1.17 -6.80
N PRO A 113 -8.12 -1.73 -6.95
CA PRO A 113 -6.87 -0.97 -6.82
C PRO A 113 -6.73 0.15 -7.86
N GLU A 114 -7.52 0.15 -8.93
CA GLU A 114 -7.54 1.21 -9.94
C GLU A 114 -8.56 2.32 -9.62
N ASP A 115 -9.42 2.13 -8.62
CA ASP A 115 -10.41 3.12 -8.20
C ASP A 115 -9.85 4.10 -7.15
N LEU A 116 -9.86 5.38 -7.50
CA LEU A 116 -9.44 6.48 -6.62
C LEU A 116 -10.62 7.22 -5.98
N SER A 117 -11.85 6.77 -6.24
CA SER A 117 -13.05 7.33 -5.66
C SER A 117 -13.01 7.22 -4.13
N VAL A 118 -13.42 8.29 -3.47
CA VAL A 118 -13.72 8.29 -2.03
C VAL A 118 -15.24 8.33 -1.77
N THR A 119 -16.03 8.13 -2.83
CA THR A 119 -17.48 8.11 -2.75
C THR A 119 -17.92 6.96 -1.85
N ASN A 120 -18.83 7.23 -0.92
CA ASN A 120 -19.35 6.29 0.09
C ASN A 120 -18.34 5.88 1.18
N PHE A 121 -17.16 6.48 1.26
CA PHE A 121 -16.25 6.22 2.37
C PHE A 121 -16.85 6.73 3.68
N ARG A 122 -16.58 6.03 4.78
CA ARG A 122 -17.19 6.26 6.07
C ARG A 122 -16.20 6.95 7.01
N PRO A 123 -16.58 8.08 7.61
CA PRO A 123 -15.77 8.72 8.64
C PRO A 123 -15.81 7.94 9.95
N GLN A 124 -14.85 8.21 10.84
CA GLN A 124 -14.70 7.54 12.14
C GLN A 124 -16.02 7.48 12.94
N ARG A 125 -16.84 8.55 12.94
CA ARG A 125 -18.14 8.57 13.64
C ARG A 125 -19.12 7.47 13.22
N LEU A 126 -19.02 6.94 11.99
CA LEU A 126 -19.92 5.90 11.47
C LEU A 126 -19.38 4.50 11.76
N THR A 127 -18.09 4.28 11.53
CA THR A 127 -17.47 2.96 11.62
C THR A 127 -17.12 2.56 13.05
N HIS A 128 -16.69 3.52 13.86
CA HIS A 128 -16.29 3.26 15.24
C HIS A 128 -16.48 4.51 16.10
N PRO A 129 -17.74 4.91 16.35
CA PRO A 129 -18.04 6.03 17.22
C PRO A 129 -17.39 5.85 18.60
N LYS A 130 -16.93 6.95 19.19
CA LYS A 130 -16.40 6.93 20.56
C LYS A 130 -17.54 6.61 21.52
N LYS A 131 -17.25 5.82 22.57
CA LYS A 131 -18.22 5.58 23.64
C LYS A 131 -18.61 6.93 24.26
N VAL A 132 -19.91 7.25 24.22
CA VAL A 132 -20.46 8.46 24.82
C VAL A 132 -21.05 8.07 26.16
N SER A 133 -20.55 8.64 27.24
CA SER A 133 -21.24 8.58 28.52
C SER A 133 -22.36 9.63 28.50
N ASN A 134 -23.61 9.21 28.74
CA ASN A 134 -24.79 10.09 28.71
C ASN A 134 -24.69 11.30 29.66
N LYS A 135 -23.71 11.32 30.56
CA LYS A 135 -23.50 12.38 31.54
C LYS A 135 -22.77 13.61 30.99
N ASN A 136 -22.08 13.54 29.84
CA ASN A 136 -21.25 14.65 29.35
C ASN A 136 -21.61 15.09 27.91
N PRO A 137 -22.23 16.27 27.72
CA PRO A 137 -22.54 16.82 26.40
C PRO A 137 -21.33 16.92 25.45
N LYS A 138 -20.12 17.08 26.00
CA LYS A 138 -18.88 17.14 25.20
C LYS A 138 -18.56 15.82 24.51
N ASP A 139 -18.97 14.69 25.08
CA ASP A 139 -18.73 13.38 24.48
C ASP A 139 -19.67 13.11 23.30
N ILE A 140 -20.91 13.59 23.36
CA ILE A 140 -21.85 13.56 22.23
C ILE A 140 -21.25 14.32 21.03
N LEU A 141 -20.67 15.49 21.28
CA LEU A 141 -20.03 16.31 20.23
C LEU A 141 -18.84 15.62 19.53
N ARG A 142 -18.22 14.60 20.15
CA ARG A 142 -17.08 13.89 19.55
C ARG A 142 -17.49 12.95 18.42
N ASN A 143 -18.75 12.55 18.36
CA ASN A 143 -19.31 11.72 17.28
C ASN A 143 -20.19 12.52 16.32
N LYS A 144 -20.37 13.81 16.57
CA LYS A 144 -21.09 14.69 15.64
C LYS A 144 -20.30 14.80 14.33
N GLU A 145 -21.03 14.83 13.22
CA GLU A 145 -20.50 15.25 11.93
C GLU A 145 -19.85 16.63 12.05
N ALA A 146 -18.68 16.77 11.43
CA ALA A 146 -18.00 18.06 11.40
C ALA A 146 -18.70 18.98 10.39
N ASP A 147 -18.82 20.25 10.75
CA ASP A 147 -19.33 21.28 9.84
C ASP A 147 -18.40 21.37 8.61
N PRO A 148 -18.94 21.61 7.39
CA PRO A 148 -18.11 21.88 6.21
C PRO A 148 -17.11 23.02 6.45
N ILE A 149 -15.93 22.93 5.85
CA ILE A 149 -14.84 23.89 6.03
C ILE A 149 -14.52 24.60 4.71
N PRO A 150 -14.12 25.88 4.73
CA PRO A 150 -13.68 26.57 3.53
C PRO A 150 -12.53 25.81 2.84
N PHE A 151 -12.55 25.69 1.51
CA PHE A 151 -11.47 25.00 0.76
C PHE A 151 -10.08 25.59 1.04
N LYS A 152 -9.99 26.91 1.20
CA LYS A 152 -8.74 27.60 1.52
C LYS A 152 -8.13 27.14 2.85
N ASP A 153 -8.96 26.75 3.81
CA ASP A 153 -8.50 26.31 5.14
C ASP A 153 -7.86 24.91 5.07
N LEU A 154 -8.12 24.12 4.02
CA LEU A 154 -7.41 22.86 3.78
C LEU A 154 -5.90 23.07 3.53
N ALA A 155 -5.50 24.26 3.09
CA ALA A 155 -4.10 24.61 2.88
C ALA A 155 -3.35 24.88 4.21
N HIS A 156 -4.04 24.93 5.35
CA HIS A 156 -3.39 25.14 6.64
C HIS A 156 -2.42 23.99 6.97
N HIS A 157 -1.18 24.37 7.30
CA HIS A 157 -0.02 23.49 7.53
C HIS A 157 0.42 22.67 6.33
N VAL A 158 -0.07 22.96 5.12
CA VAL A 158 0.45 22.35 3.89
C VAL A 158 1.79 23.02 3.57
N LYS A 159 2.86 22.24 3.60
CA LYS A 159 4.22 22.64 3.22
C LYS A 159 4.38 22.70 1.71
N GLN A 160 3.82 21.70 1.03
CA GLN A 160 3.87 21.58 -0.41
C GLN A 160 2.53 21.04 -0.90
N HIS A 161 1.91 21.75 -1.84
CA HIS A 161 0.73 21.24 -2.52
C HIS A 161 1.13 20.07 -3.42
N PRO A 162 0.36 18.96 -3.43
CA PRO A 162 0.57 17.89 -4.41
C PRO A 162 0.57 18.45 -5.84
N SER A 163 1.28 17.78 -6.75
CA SER A 163 1.41 18.23 -8.14
C SER A 163 1.73 17.06 -9.08
N GLY A 164 1.50 17.25 -10.38
CA GLY A 164 1.76 16.21 -11.38
C GLY A 164 1.03 14.90 -11.04
N PRO A 165 1.71 13.74 -11.05
CA PRO A 165 1.14 12.44 -10.70
C PRO A 165 0.59 12.31 -9.26
N ASP A 166 0.86 13.26 -8.37
CA ASP A 166 0.36 13.27 -7.00
C ASP A 166 -0.89 14.15 -6.83
N ALA A 167 -1.42 14.77 -7.89
CA ALA A 167 -2.56 15.69 -7.83
C ALA A 167 -3.67 15.31 -8.80
N LEU A 168 -4.92 15.39 -8.32
CA LEU A 168 -6.15 15.32 -9.10
C LEU A 168 -7.04 16.52 -8.72
N ASP A 169 -8.30 16.28 -8.45
CA ASP A 169 -9.35 17.29 -8.35
C ASP A 169 -9.26 18.10 -7.05
N LEU A 170 -8.90 17.48 -5.91
CA LEU A 170 -8.82 18.20 -4.63
C LEU A 170 -7.75 19.29 -4.65
N THR A 171 -6.59 19.01 -5.26
CA THR A 171 -5.53 20.01 -5.43
C THR A 171 -5.98 21.18 -6.29
N ARG A 172 -6.73 20.92 -7.37
CA ARG A 172 -7.28 21.97 -8.23
C ARG A 172 -8.26 22.86 -7.47
N CYS A 173 -9.18 22.25 -6.72
CA CYS A 173 -10.14 22.95 -5.87
C CYS A 173 -9.48 23.83 -4.81
N VAL A 174 -8.49 23.30 -4.08
CA VAL A 174 -7.76 24.07 -3.05
C VAL A 174 -7.00 25.24 -3.66
N ARG A 175 -6.29 25.03 -4.78
CA ARG A 175 -5.57 26.10 -5.47
C ARG A 175 -6.50 27.19 -5.99
N TYR A 176 -7.66 26.81 -6.52
CA TYR A 176 -8.68 27.75 -6.93
C TYR A 176 -9.16 28.59 -5.75
N ALA A 177 -9.55 27.96 -4.64
CA ALA A 177 -10.02 28.68 -3.46
C ALA A 177 -8.97 29.62 -2.83
N LEU A 178 -7.67 29.30 -2.97
CA LEU A 178 -6.58 30.20 -2.58
C LEU A 178 -6.44 31.41 -3.51
N ALA A 179 -6.66 31.23 -4.81
CA ALA A 179 -6.62 32.31 -5.80
C ALA A 179 -7.86 33.21 -5.72
N TYR A 180 -9.01 32.67 -5.32
CA TYR A 180 -10.29 33.36 -5.22
C TYR A 180 -10.85 33.34 -3.78
N PRO A 181 -10.16 33.97 -2.80
CA PRO A 181 -10.47 33.81 -1.37
C PRO A 181 -11.79 34.45 -0.93
N HIS A 182 -12.44 35.23 -1.80
CA HIS A 182 -13.73 35.87 -1.59
C HIS A 182 -14.90 34.94 -1.90
N GLU A 183 -14.68 33.89 -2.70
CA GLU A 183 -15.69 32.89 -2.95
C GLU A 183 -15.87 31.99 -1.72
N GLN A 184 -17.12 31.80 -1.30
CA GLN A 184 -17.47 31.02 -0.13
C GLN A 184 -17.69 29.55 -0.53
N LEU A 185 -16.60 28.87 -0.91
CA LEU A 185 -16.61 27.47 -1.31
C LEU A 185 -16.24 26.58 -0.12
N PHE A 186 -17.08 25.60 0.18
CA PHE A 186 -16.93 24.72 1.34
C PHE A 186 -16.70 23.26 0.94
N PHE A 187 -15.72 22.62 1.57
CA PHE A 187 -15.46 21.19 1.50
C PHE A 187 -16.14 20.45 2.67
N PRO A 188 -16.78 19.28 2.45
CA PRO A 188 -16.88 18.52 1.19
C PRO A 188 -18.05 18.94 0.28
N THR A 189 -18.98 19.77 0.77
CA THR A 189 -20.29 20.00 0.15
C THR A 189 -20.24 20.56 -1.27
N ASP A 190 -19.35 21.51 -1.54
CA ASP A 190 -19.21 22.16 -2.86
C ASP A 190 -18.16 21.47 -3.75
N PHE A 191 -17.59 20.34 -3.34
CA PHE A 191 -16.50 19.69 -4.08
C PHE A 191 -16.90 19.33 -5.52
N GLU A 192 -17.99 18.58 -5.69
CA GLU A 192 -18.46 18.20 -7.02
C GLU A 192 -18.84 19.41 -7.88
N ARG A 193 -19.49 20.41 -7.30
CA ARG A 193 -19.83 21.67 -8.00
C ARG A 193 -18.56 22.36 -8.51
N LEU A 194 -17.57 22.54 -7.63
CA LEU A 194 -16.33 23.22 -7.97
C LEU A 194 -15.51 22.43 -9.01
N VAL A 195 -15.48 21.10 -8.92
CA VAL A 195 -14.83 20.26 -9.94
C VAL A 195 -15.47 20.47 -11.30
N ASN A 196 -16.81 20.54 -11.37
CA ASN A 196 -17.53 20.81 -12.61
C ASN A 196 -17.24 22.22 -13.16
N GLU A 197 -17.22 23.24 -12.30
CA GLU A 197 -16.84 24.61 -12.67
C GLU A 197 -15.41 24.70 -13.23
N LEU A 198 -14.49 23.87 -12.73
CA LEU A 198 -13.10 23.81 -13.20
C LEU A 198 -12.90 23.02 -14.51
N GLY A 199 -13.98 22.59 -15.17
CA GLY A 199 -13.93 21.83 -16.43
C GLY A 199 -14.17 20.33 -16.26
N GLY A 200 -14.72 19.91 -15.11
CA GLY A 200 -15.07 18.53 -14.81
C GLY A 200 -13.95 17.72 -14.13
N PRO A 201 -14.27 16.46 -13.73
CA PRO A 201 -13.33 15.57 -13.07
C PRO A 201 -12.13 15.25 -13.96
N GLN A 202 -10.93 15.34 -13.40
CA GLN A 202 -9.72 14.97 -14.12
C GLN A 202 -9.68 13.45 -14.32
N THR A 203 -9.36 13.00 -15.53
CA THR A 203 -9.21 11.56 -15.82
C THR A 203 -8.02 10.99 -15.07
N PRO A 204 -8.20 10.02 -14.15
CA PRO A 204 -7.08 9.37 -13.49
C PRO A 204 -6.23 8.60 -14.50
N THR A 205 -4.93 8.90 -14.53
CA THR A 205 -3.93 8.07 -15.22
C THR A 205 -3.30 7.06 -14.27
N HIS A 206 -2.64 6.03 -14.80
CA HIS A 206 -1.94 5.02 -14.00
C HIS A 206 -0.98 5.63 -12.96
N SER A 207 -0.36 6.77 -13.28
CA SER A 207 0.58 7.46 -12.40
C SER A 207 -0.04 8.03 -11.12
N HIS A 208 -1.37 8.26 -11.11
CA HIS A 208 -2.13 8.77 -9.97
C HIS A 208 -2.56 7.66 -8.99
N LEU A 209 -2.47 6.39 -9.41
CA LEU A 209 -2.90 5.27 -8.58
C LEU A 209 -2.12 5.24 -7.26
N ASP A 210 -2.80 4.92 -6.16
CA ASP A 210 -2.20 4.91 -4.82
C ASP A 210 -0.93 4.04 -4.77
N ARG A 211 -0.95 2.89 -5.46
CA ARG A 211 0.23 2.02 -5.58
C ARG A 211 1.44 2.75 -6.16
N GLN A 212 1.23 3.56 -7.19
CA GLN A 212 2.29 4.35 -7.80
C GLN A 212 2.73 5.51 -6.90
N VAL A 213 1.77 6.17 -6.24
CA VAL A 213 2.03 7.23 -5.25
C VAL A 213 2.93 6.74 -4.11
N PHE A 214 2.64 5.54 -3.58
CA PHE A 214 3.43 4.91 -2.53
C PHE A 214 4.77 4.36 -3.05
N ALA A 215 4.80 3.74 -4.22
CA ALA A 215 6.02 3.20 -4.82
C ALA A 215 7.09 4.29 -5.03
N ARG A 216 6.71 5.51 -5.42
CA ARG A 216 7.63 6.65 -5.53
C ARG A 216 8.36 7.00 -4.23
N ARG A 217 7.85 6.53 -3.08
CA ARG A 217 8.32 6.90 -1.74
C ARG A 217 8.67 5.68 -0.88
N SER A 218 8.77 4.48 -1.47
CA SER A 218 9.14 3.25 -0.76
C SER A 218 10.54 3.36 -0.13
N ASP A 219 11.43 4.12 -0.75
CA ASP A 219 12.84 4.19 -0.40
C ASP A 219 13.17 5.29 0.62
N CYS A 220 12.16 5.99 1.14
CA CYS A 220 12.34 7.08 2.09
C CYS A 220 13.08 6.61 3.35
N GLN A 221 14.21 7.24 3.68
CA GLN A 221 14.97 6.94 4.89
C GLN A 221 14.53 7.87 6.02
N PHE A 222 14.08 7.28 7.12
CA PHE A 222 13.94 8.03 8.37
C PHE A 222 15.28 8.03 9.09
N PRO A 223 15.68 9.16 9.70
CA PRO A 223 16.85 9.17 10.55
C PRO A 223 16.65 8.09 11.61
N SER A 224 17.51 7.08 11.59
CA SER A 224 17.50 6.08 12.65
C SER A 224 17.71 6.83 13.95
N PRO A 225 16.91 6.58 15.00
CA PRO A 225 17.12 7.21 16.28
C PRO A 225 18.59 6.97 16.64
N VAL A 226 19.36 8.06 16.74
CA VAL A 226 20.78 7.99 17.07
C VAL A 226 20.82 7.14 18.32
N LYS A 227 21.37 5.92 18.22
CA LYS A 227 21.47 5.00 19.35
C LYS A 227 22.21 5.81 20.39
N SER A 228 21.48 6.32 21.40
CA SER A 228 22.07 7.10 22.46
C SER A 228 23.05 6.13 23.05
N THR A 229 24.33 6.36 22.73
CA THR A 229 25.40 5.47 23.12
C THR A 229 25.35 5.62 24.60
N THR A 230 24.75 4.62 25.26
CA THR A 230 24.58 4.62 26.70
C THR A 230 26.01 4.57 27.16
N ARG A 231 26.59 5.76 27.42
CA ARG A 231 27.84 5.89 28.14
C ARG A 231 27.49 5.13 29.39
N LYS A 232 28.02 3.91 29.49
CA LYS A 232 28.12 3.18 30.73
C LYS A 232 28.94 4.12 31.61
N LEU A 233 28.26 5.06 32.24
CA LEU A 233 28.75 5.72 33.42
C LEU A 233 29.00 4.54 34.34
N ASN A 234 30.27 4.19 34.47
CA ASN A 234 30.77 3.28 35.47
C ASN A 234 30.32 3.86 36.79
N ARG A 235 29.11 3.50 37.20
CA ARG A 235 28.55 3.81 38.50
C ARG A 235 29.31 2.91 39.44
N THR A 236 30.47 3.40 39.87
CA THR A 236 31.27 2.87 40.96
C THR A 236 30.31 2.62 42.11
N SER A 237 30.09 1.35 42.39
CA SER A 237 29.28 0.87 43.49
C SER A 237 29.96 1.25 44.80
N GLN A 238 29.73 2.47 45.29
CA GLN A 238 29.91 2.74 46.70
C GLN A 238 28.75 2.08 47.44
N GLY A 239 29.04 0.91 48.00
CA GLY A 239 28.13 0.16 48.84
C GLY A 239 27.76 0.97 50.08
N LYS A 240 26.50 1.44 50.14
CA LYS A 240 25.88 1.84 51.41
C LYS A 240 25.46 0.55 52.14
N LYS A 241 26.20 0.22 53.20
CA LYS A 241 25.85 -0.81 54.18
C LYS A 241 24.56 -0.39 54.89
N THR A 242 23.52 -1.21 54.83
CA THR A 242 22.35 -1.12 55.70
C THR A 242 22.62 -1.88 57.01
N PRO A 243 22.11 -1.40 58.17
CA PRO A 243 22.35 -2.03 59.47
C PRO A 243 21.49 -3.30 59.66
N LEU A 244 22.12 -4.34 60.20
CA LEU A 244 21.51 -5.61 60.59
C LEU A 244 20.53 -5.43 61.76
N SER A 245 19.35 -6.05 61.65
CA SER A 245 18.52 -6.42 62.81
C SER A 245 18.44 -7.94 62.93
N LYS A 246 18.99 -8.44 64.06
CA LYS A 246 18.82 -9.76 64.69
C LYS A 246 17.38 -10.29 64.61
N VAL A 247 17.16 -11.56 64.24
CA VAL A 247 16.27 -12.54 64.92
C VAL A 247 16.75 -13.97 64.62
N MET A 248 16.46 -14.87 65.57
CA MET A 248 17.07 -16.14 65.96
C MET A 248 16.95 -17.36 65.03
N SER A 249 17.86 -18.28 65.34
CA SER A 249 18.07 -19.68 64.95
C SER A 249 16.86 -20.63 64.99
N LEU A 250 16.90 -21.68 64.16
CA LEU A 250 17.04 -23.08 64.62
C LEU A 250 17.32 -24.08 63.47
N ALA A 251 18.44 -24.80 63.64
CA ALA A 251 18.67 -26.24 63.43
C ALA A 251 18.82 -26.91 62.04
N ARG A 252 19.89 -27.73 62.00
CA ARG A 252 20.21 -28.95 61.19
C ARG A 252 20.56 -28.74 59.71
N GLY A 253 21.68 -29.26 59.19
CA GLY A 253 22.74 -30.12 59.70
C GLY A 253 23.47 -30.78 58.51
N GLY A 254 24.74 -31.16 58.70
CA GLY A 254 25.51 -32.05 57.81
C GLY A 254 26.47 -31.33 56.84
N THR A 255 27.78 -31.24 57.13
CA THR A 255 28.88 -32.15 56.71
C THR A 255 29.21 -32.03 55.20
N THR A 256 30.43 -31.83 54.69
CA THR A 256 31.80 -32.01 55.21
C THR A 256 32.80 -31.44 54.18
N ALA A 257 33.96 -31.00 54.67
CA ALA A 257 35.31 -31.12 54.08
C ALA A 257 35.73 -30.29 52.84
N ASP A 258 36.41 -29.18 53.15
CA ASP A 258 37.70 -28.72 52.57
C ASP A 258 38.78 -29.85 52.65
N PRO A 259 39.99 -29.79 52.02
CA PRO A 259 40.77 -28.56 51.79
C PRO A 259 41.73 -28.47 50.58
N ALA A 260 42.30 -27.26 50.48
CA ALA A 260 43.67 -26.88 50.10
C ALA A 260 44.10 -26.96 48.61
N THR A 261 44.36 -25.83 47.91
CA THR A 261 45.63 -25.04 47.82
C THR A 261 46.89 -25.83 47.44
N PRO A 262 47.98 -25.21 46.93
CA PRO A 262 48.11 -23.95 46.15
C PRO A 262 49.13 -24.02 44.99
N GLY A 263 49.05 -23.03 44.09
CA GLY A 263 50.24 -22.31 43.58
C GLY A 263 50.98 -22.97 42.42
N THR A 264 51.86 -22.32 41.66
CA THR A 264 52.30 -20.94 41.47
C THR A 264 53.13 -21.00 40.16
N VAL A 265 53.47 -19.84 39.60
CA VAL A 265 54.61 -19.58 38.71
C VAL A 265 54.39 -19.76 37.19
N THR A 266 54.55 -18.63 36.51
CA THR A 266 54.99 -18.37 35.13
C THR A 266 56.45 -18.91 34.91
N PRO A 267 57.25 -18.61 33.85
CA PRO A 267 57.09 -17.74 32.67
C PRO A 267 57.69 -18.27 31.33
N SER A 268 57.53 -17.44 30.28
CA SER A 268 58.54 -17.11 29.25
C SER A 268 58.84 -18.04 28.04
N LYS A 269 58.54 -17.47 26.85
CA LYS A 269 59.29 -17.38 25.56
C LYS A 269 59.98 -18.61 24.94
N HIS A 270 59.68 -18.85 23.66
CA HIS A 270 60.57 -18.97 22.48
C HIS A 270 59.64 -18.98 21.23
N ALA A 271 59.72 -18.05 20.27
CA ALA A 271 60.69 -17.86 19.18
C ALA A 271 60.54 -18.86 17.99
N LEU A 272 60.19 -18.26 16.83
CA LEU A 272 60.61 -18.53 15.45
C LEU A 272 60.09 -19.74 14.63
N ASP A 273 59.54 -19.33 13.47
CA ASP A 273 59.76 -19.81 12.10
C ASP A 273 59.05 -21.04 11.49
N VAL A 274 58.79 -20.83 10.18
CA VAL A 274 58.67 -21.76 9.05
C VAL A 274 57.25 -22.08 8.52
N ALA A 275 56.99 -21.43 7.38
CA ALA A 275 56.46 -21.90 6.08
C ALA A 275 55.23 -22.83 5.98
N ASP A 276 54.25 -22.31 5.22
CA ASP A 276 53.67 -22.90 4.00
C ASP A 276 53.07 -24.32 4.06
N GLN A 277 51.73 -24.41 4.01
CA GLN A 277 50.99 -25.33 3.12
C GLN A 277 49.47 -25.21 3.30
N THR A 278 48.83 -24.86 2.18
CA THR A 278 47.61 -25.45 1.60
C THR A 278 46.51 -26.09 2.47
N GLN A 279 45.30 -25.67 2.11
CA GLN A 279 44.08 -26.45 1.93
C GLN A 279 43.13 -26.72 3.12
N ASN A 280 41.86 -26.41 2.79
CA ASN A 280 40.62 -27.08 3.17
C ASN A 280 39.92 -26.73 4.49
N GLY A 281 38.72 -26.16 4.31
CA GLY A 281 37.54 -26.65 5.02
C GLY A 281 37.10 -25.88 6.25
N ASN A 282 36.58 -24.67 6.07
CA ASN A 282 35.79 -23.98 7.10
C ASN A 282 34.45 -24.70 7.34
N LYS A 283 34.46 -25.74 8.19
CA LYS A 283 33.27 -26.29 8.84
C LYS A 283 32.82 -25.30 9.93
N ARG A 284 31.90 -24.40 9.59
CA ARG A 284 31.16 -23.62 10.60
C ARG A 284 30.13 -24.48 11.29
N ARG A 285 30.33 -24.66 12.60
CA ARG A 285 29.39 -25.16 13.59
C ARG A 285 28.09 -24.32 13.57
N SER A 286 26.97 -24.92 13.17
CA SER A 286 25.63 -24.47 13.57
C SER A 286 25.03 -25.51 14.50
N GLY A 287 25.28 -25.34 15.80
CA GLY A 287 24.61 -26.12 16.84
C GLY A 287 23.33 -25.42 17.28
N ARG A 288 22.19 -26.09 17.03
CA ARG A 288 20.89 -26.03 17.71
C ARG A 288 19.75 -25.98 16.70
N LEU A 289 19.16 -27.14 16.43
CA LEU A 289 17.71 -27.38 16.37
C LEU A 289 17.50 -28.90 16.30
N VAL A 290 17.35 -29.50 17.47
CA VAL A 290 16.75 -30.83 17.71
C VAL A 290 15.41 -30.50 18.35
N GLY A 291 14.25 -31.04 17.99
CA GLY A 291 13.89 -31.99 16.96
C GLY A 291 12.35 -32.08 16.99
N LYS A 292 11.72 -32.31 15.84
CA LYS A 292 10.34 -32.80 15.80
C LYS A 292 10.20 -33.70 14.59
N VAL A 293 10.03 -34.97 14.89
CA VAL A 293 9.81 -36.08 13.94
C VAL A 293 8.44 -35.88 13.32
N PHE A 294 8.38 -35.72 12.00
CA PHE A 294 7.16 -35.84 11.22
C PHE A 294 7.21 -37.18 10.47
N ASN A 295 6.31 -38.09 10.85
CA ASN A 295 6.05 -39.33 10.13
C ASN A 295 5.22 -39.01 8.89
N MET A 296 5.79 -39.24 7.70
CA MET A 296 5.02 -39.44 6.48
C MET A 296 4.52 -40.88 6.46
N ARG A 297 3.20 -41.07 6.48
CA ARG A 297 2.58 -42.31 6.02
C ARG A 297 1.48 -41.96 5.01
N GLU A 298 1.61 -42.63 3.89
CA GLU A 298 0.85 -42.58 2.65
C GLU A 298 -0.39 -43.50 2.71
N GLY A 299 -1.38 -43.19 1.86
CA GLY A 299 -2.55 -44.01 1.52
C GLY A 299 -3.87 -43.37 1.94
N SER A 300 -4.96 -43.37 1.19
CA SER A 300 -5.28 -43.85 -0.17
C SER A 300 -6.76 -43.48 -0.39
N ASP A 301 -7.10 -43.05 -1.60
CA ASP A 301 -8.32 -43.34 -2.37
C ASP A 301 -9.74 -43.29 -1.74
N ASP A 302 -10.53 -42.36 -2.30
CA ASP A 302 -11.89 -42.55 -2.89
C ASP A 302 -13.16 -42.54 -2.01
N PRO A 303 -14.39 -42.39 -2.58
CA PRO A 303 -15.21 -41.20 -2.36
C PRO A 303 -16.67 -41.50 -1.91
N ASP A 304 -17.44 -40.42 -1.81
CA ASP A 304 -18.92 -40.36 -1.97
C ASP A 304 -19.82 -40.54 -0.73
N ALA A 305 -21.01 -39.93 -0.86
CA ALA A 305 -22.25 -40.08 -0.09
C ALA A 305 -22.53 -39.14 1.11
N THR A 306 -23.25 -38.06 0.77
CA THR A 306 -24.57 -37.67 1.32
C THR A 306 -24.80 -37.46 2.82
N ASP A 307 -25.22 -36.22 3.12
CA ASP A 307 -26.50 -35.88 3.75
C ASP A 307 -26.68 -36.20 5.26
N LYS A 308 -26.71 -35.13 6.08
CA LYS A 308 -27.82 -34.83 7.01
C LYS A 308 -27.57 -33.59 7.85
N ASP A 309 -28.55 -32.71 7.83
CA ASP A 309 -28.83 -31.70 8.84
C ASP A 309 -28.77 -32.27 10.26
N ASN A 310 -28.13 -31.56 11.20
CA ASN A 310 -28.70 -31.53 12.54
C ASN A 310 -28.33 -30.25 13.31
N TRP A 311 -29.40 -29.65 13.81
CA TRP A 311 -29.50 -28.53 14.71
C TRP A 311 -28.89 -28.83 16.11
N ASP A 312 -28.54 -27.73 16.77
CA ASP A 312 -28.46 -27.51 18.22
C ASP A 312 -27.40 -28.20 19.10
N SER A 313 -26.54 -27.33 19.61
CA SER A 313 -25.65 -27.48 20.75
C SER A 313 -26.38 -27.09 22.05
N PRO A 314 -26.17 -27.85 23.14
CA PRO A 314 -26.25 -27.29 24.49
C PRO A 314 -24.97 -27.53 25.31
N TYR A 315 -24.49 -26.46 25.96
CA TYR A 315 -23.61 -26.40 27.13
C TYR A 315 -22.19 -27.01 27.06
N SER A 316 -21.17 -26.16 27.26
CA SER A 316 -20.38 -26.24 28.51
C SER A 316 -19.47 -25.02 28.69
N THR A 317 -19.78 -24.27 29.74
CA THR A 317 -19.00 -23.23 30.39
C THR A 317 -17.67 -23.75 30.95
N HIS A 318 -16.55 -23.06 30.69
CA HIS A 318 -15.44 -23.04 31.64
C HIS A 318 -14.68 -21.71 31.60
N ALA A 319 -14.95 -20.89 32.62
CA ALA A 319 -14.15 -19.75 33.01
C ALA A 319 -12.79 -20.21 33.54
N SER A 320 -11.71 -19.54 33.13
CA SER A 320 -10.38 -19.71 33.73
C SER A 320 -9.82 -18.37 34.20
N SER A 321 -9.30 -18.42 35.43
CA SER A 321 -8.93 -17.30 36.30
C SER A 321 -7.52 -16.79 36.02
N ILE A 322 -7.39 -15.50 35.72
CA ILE A 322 -6.10 -14.84 35.52
C ILE A 322 -5.63 -14.20 36.83
N LYS A 323 -4.49 -14.69 37.33
CA LYS A 323 -3.77 -14.19 38.52
C LYS A 323 -3.16 -12.81 38.24
N LYS A 324 -3.58 -11.78 38.99
CA LYS A 324 -2.99 -10.44 39.02
C LYS A 324 -1.70 -10.43 39.86
N ARG A 325 -0.58 -10.00 39.27
CA ARG A 325 0.70 -9.75 39.95
C ARG A 325 0.76 -8.28 40.39
N LYS A 326 0.82 -8.02 41.71
CA LYS A 326 0.98 -6.67 42.28
C LYS A 326 2.42 -6.17 42.05
N VAL A 327 2.56 -4.95 41.52
CA VAL A 327 3.81 -4.19 41.47
C VAL A 327 3.67 -3.00 42.43
N SER A 328 4.66 -2.85 43.33
CA SER A 328 4.73 -1.78 44.32
C SER A 328 5.12 -0.43 43.70
N ARG A 329 4.41 0.63 44.09
CA ARG A 329 4.70 2.03 43.73
C ARG A 329 5.88 2.58 44.52
N VAL A 330 6.77 3.29 43.85
CA VAL A 330 7.79 4.19 44.43
C VAL A 330 7.32 5.64 44.22
N PRO A 331 7.45 6.55 45.20
CA PRO A 331 7.01 7.94 45.08
C PRO A 331 7.95 8.80 44.19
N PRO A 332 7.44 9.86 43.54
CA PRO A 332 8.19 10.66 42.59
C PRO A 332 9.11 11.70 43.26
N THR A 333 10.30 11.87 42.69
CA THR A 333 11.28 12.91 43.04
C THR A 333 11.02 14.17 42.20
N PRO A 334 11.05 15.39 42.76
CA PRO A 334 10.87 16.62 41.99
C PRO A 334 12.19 17.12 41.37
N GLY A 335 12.16 17.43 40.07
CA GLY A 335 13.17 18.24 39.38
C GLY A 335 14.05 17.52 38.36
N SER A 336 13.54 17.29 37.15
CA SER A 336 14.36 17.13 35.94
C SER A 336 13.51 17.37 34.67
N PRO A 337 14.05 18.01 33.61
CA PRO A 337 13.26 18.49 32.47
C PRO A 337 12.84 17.36 31.52
N ALA A 338 11.65 17.57 30.95
CA ALA A 338 10.83 16.60 30.22
C ALA A 338 11.54 15.92 29.04
N ASN A 339 11.40 14.60 29.00
CA ASN A 339 11.70 13.76 27.86
C ASN A 339 10.37 13.14 27.39
N ASP A 340 10.04 13.40 26.13
CA ASP A 340 8.73 13.17 25.53
C ASP A 340 8.55 11.68 25.19
N SER A 341 7.72 11.00 25.97
CA SER A 341 7.22 9.64 25.73
C SER A 341 5.95 9.44 26.54
N ASP A 342 4.91 10.20 26.19
CA ASP A 342 3.59 10.04 26.83
C ASP A 342 2.47 9.84 25.79
N PHE A 343 2.51 8.69 25.12
CA PHE A 343 1.32 7.99 24.63
C PHE A 343 0.98 6.89 25.65
N VAL A 344 0.84 7.23 26.94
CA VAL A 344 0.36 6.27 27.93
C VAL A 344 -1.17 6.21 27.87
N LEU A 345 -1.66 4.99 27.70
CA LEU A 345 -3.06 4.60 27.80
C LEU A 345 -3.54 4.85 29.24
N HIS A 346 -4.03 6.06 29.53
CA HIS A 346 -4.72 6.35 30.78
C HIS A 346 -6.18 5.88 30.67
N GLU A 347 -6.41 4.58 30.83
CA GLU A 347 -7.75 4.08 31.19
C GLU A 347 -7.95 4.29 32.69
N ALA A 348 -8.69 5.33 33.04
CA ALA A 348 -9.18 5.53 34.39
C ALA A 348 -10.24 4.46 34.68
N SER A 349 -9.91 3.58 35.63
CA SER A 349 -10.82 2.68 36.32
C SER A 349 -11.81 3.51 37.15
N GLU A 350 -12.99 3.77 36.62
CA GLU A 350 -14.12 4.27 37.41
C GLU A 350 -14.88 3.10 38.05
N SER A 351 -15.21 3.29 39.32
CA SER A 351 -15.82 2.36 40.26
C SER A 351 -17.22 1.92 39.85
N GLU A 352 -17.49 0.62 40.03
CA GLU A 352 -18.81 0.00 39.93
C GLU A 352 -19.70 0.52 41.07
N ASP A 353 -20.70 1.34 40.73
CA ASP A 353 -21.83 1.63 41.59
C ASP A 353 -23.07 0.86 41.07
N GLU A 354 -23.53 0.00 41.96
CA GLU A 354 -24.77 -0.77 42.01
C GLU A 354 -26.00 0.11 41.74
N VAL A 355 -26.82 -0.24 40.71
CA VAL A 355 -28.16 0.34 40.53
C VAL A 355 -29.16 -0.72 40.07
N ALA A 356 -30.32 -0.63 40.72
CA ALA A 356 -31.46 -1.51 40.81
C ALA A 356 -32.16 -1.94 39.50
N GLU A 357 -32.74 -3.14 39.59
CA GLU A 357 -33.82 -3.66 38.75
C GLU A 357 -35.03 -2.72 38.71
N ALA A 358 -35.58 -2.51 37.51
CA ALA A 358 -36.98 -2.16 37.35
C ALA A 358 -37.52 -2.78 36.06
N GLU A 359 -38.69 -3.39 36.22
CA GLU A 359 -39.38 -4.25 35.29
C GLU A 359 -40.06 -3.55 34.10
N ALA A 360 -40.25 -4.35 33.04
CA ALA A 360 -41.42 -4.50 32.17
C ALA A 360 -42.11 -3.26 31.57
N VAL A 361 -42.14 -3.21 30.23
CA VAL A 361 -43.39 -3.12 29.45
C VAL A 361 -43.23 -3.92 28.14
N MET A 362 -44.11 -4.89 27.94
CA MET A 362 -44.35 -5.63 26.70
C MET A 362 -45.09 -4.76 25.68
N ASP A 363 -44.82 -4.94 24.39
CA ASP A 363 -45.91 -4.97 23.40
C ASP A 363 -45.54 -5.84 22.19
N ASP A 364 -46.42 -6.82 21.96
CA ASP A 364 -46.45 -7.80 20.87
C ASP A 364 -47.09 -7.18 19.62
N VAL A 365 -46.44 -7.27 18.45
CA VAL A 365 -47.16 -7.26 17.15
C VAL A 365 -46.52 -8.27 16.19
N ALA A 366 -47.39 -9.12 15.66
CA ALA A 366 -47.12 -10.34 14.93
C ALA A 366 -46.76 -10.18 13.44
N ASN A 367 -45.95 -11.14 12.97
CA ASN A 367 -46.00 -11.90 11.71
C ASN A 367 -46.15 -11.19 10.34
N SER A 368 -45.11 -11.32 9.49
CA SER A 368 -45.12 -12.24 8.32
C SER A 368 -43.78 -12.24 7.53
N PRO A 369 -43.28 -13.40 7.07
CA PRO A 369 -42.06 -13.51 6.26
C PRO A 369 -42.36 -13.44 4.74
N ILE A 370 -41.59 -12.59 4.04
CA ILE A 370 -41.60 -12.47 2.57
C ILE A 370 -40.58 -13.45 1.97
N PRO A 371 -40.95 -14.40 1.09
CA PRO A 371 -39.98 -15.23 0.40
C PRO A 371 -39.41 -14.55 -0.85
N ALA A 372 -38.10 -14.69 -1.01
CA ALA A 372 -37.28 -14.14 -2.09
C ALA A 372 -37.71 -14.61 -3.50
N ARG A 373 -38.31 -13.71 -4.29
CA ARG A 373 -38.66 -13.89 -5.71
C ARG A 373 -37.52 -13.47 -6.66
N GLY A 374 -36.32 -13.99 -6.46
CA GLY A 374 -35.12 -13.56 -7.19
C GLY A 374 -34.64 -14.42 -8.37
N ARG A 375 -35.31 -15.54 -8.73
CA ARG A 375 -34.71 -16.53 -9.68
C ARG A 375 -35.47 -16.78 -10.99
N ILE A 376 -36.60 -16.12 -11.24
CA ILE A 376 -37.40 -16.38 -12.45
C ILE A 376 -36.90 -15.57 -13.66
N ALA A 377 -36.39 -14.35 -13.46
CA ALA A 377 -35.90 -13.52 -14.56
C ALA A 377 -34.62 -14.07 -15.23
N ALA A 378 -33.66 -14.54 -14.43
CA ALA A 378 -32.41 -15.10 -14.93
C ALA A 378 -32.61 -16.40 -15.74
N ARG A 379 -33.59 -17.23 -15.35
CA ARG A 379 -33.91 -18.48 -16.07
C ARG A 379 -34.60 -18.21 -17.41
N LYS A 380 -35.42 -17.15 -17.50
CA LYS A 380 -36.07 -16.72 -18.75
C LYS A 380 -35.08 -16.10 -19.75
N ALA A 381 -34.03 -15.43 -19.26
CA ALA A 381 -32.94 -14.90 -20.11
C ALA A 381 -32.09 -16.03 -20.73
N ARG A 382 -31.74 -17.07 -19.96
CA ARG A 382 -30.95 -18.21 -20.45
C ARG A 382 -31.71 -19.07 -21.48
N GLN A 383 -33.03 -19.22 -21.31
CA GLN A 383 -33.86 -19.91 -22.31
C GLN A 383 -33.95 -19.15 -23.64
N LYS A 384 -34.00 -17.81 -23.63
CA LYS A 384 -34.00 -16.99 -24.86
C LYS A 384 -32.69 -17.07 -25.66
N ILE A 385 -31.54 -17.15 -24.97
CA ILE A 385 -30.24 -17.32 -25.63
C ILE A 385 -30.15 -18.70 -26.28
N HIS A 386 -30.66 -19.73 -25.60
CA HIS A 386 -30.62 -21.09 -26.15
C HIS A 386 -31.54 -21.28 -27.35
N THR A 387 -32.68 -20.57 -27.43
CA THR A 387 -33.56 -20.61 -28.62
C THR A 387 -33.02 -19.81 -29.81
N LEU A 388 -32.17 -18.80 -29.57
CA LEU A 388 -31.51 -18.05 -30.64
C LEU A 388 -30.30 -18.80 -31.25
N ALA A 389 -29.74 -19.77 -30.54
CA ALA A 389 -28.62 -20.58 -31.01
C ALA A 389 -29.03 -21.75 -31.92
N THR A 390 -30.30 -22.18 -31.89
CA THR A 390 -30.77 -23.37 -32.61
C THR A 390 -31.53 -23.08 -33.90
N THR A 391 -31.67 -21.83 -34.30
CA THR A 391 -32.29 -21.50 -35.60
C THR A 391 -31.26 -21.68 -36.73
N PRO A 392 -31.52 -22.53 -37.74
CA PRO A 392 -30.64 -22.68 -38.88
C PRO A 392 -30.54 -21.34 -39.63
N ARG A 393 -29.31 -20.83 -39.75
CA ARG A 393 -28.98 -19.61 -40.47
C ARG A 393 -29.40 -19.77 -41.94
N VAL A 394 -30.50 -19.12 -42.32
CA VAL A 394 -30.83 -18.91 -43.73
C VAL A 394 -29.72 -18.05 -44.34
N PRO A 395 -29.07 -18.48 -45.44
CA PRO A 395 -28.01 -17.70 -46.08
C PRO A 395 -28.59 -16.37 -46.54
N THR A 396 -28.14 -15.28 -45.93
CA THR A 396 -28.43 -13.93 -46.40
C THR A 396 -27.77 -13.74 -47.76
N PRO A 397 -28.49 -13.19 -48.75
CA PRO A 397 -27.93 -12.94 -50.07
C PRO A 397 -26.76 -11.96 -49.95
N VAL A 398 -25.59 -12.44 -50.36
CA VAL A 398 -24.37 -11.66 -50.49
C VAL A 398 -24.66 -10.52 -51.44
N ASN A 399 -24.65 -9.29 -50.93
CA ASN A 399 -24.80 -8.07 -51.72
C ASN A 399 -23.43 -7.75 -52.34
N PRO A 400 -23.18 -8.01 -53.63
CA PRO A 400 -21.92 -7.67 -54.25
C PRO A 400 -21.97 -6.18 -54.61
N LYS A 401 -20.86 -5.46 -54.38
CA LYS A 401 -20.61 -4.04 -54.71
C LYS A 401 -20.75 -3.08 -53.51
N SER A 402 -19.97 -3.33 -52.47
CA SER A 402 -19.34 -2.22 -51.75
C SER A 402 -18.32 -1.59 -52.71
N HIS A 403 -18.71 -0.48 -53.34
CA HIS A 403 -17.76 0.37 -54.05
C HIS A 403 -16.78 0.91 -53.01
N PHE A 404 -15.61 0.26 -52.89
CA PHE A 404 -14.44 0.88 -52.26
C PHE A 404 -14.26 2.22 -52.96
N LYS A 405 -14.52 3.31 -52.23
CA LYS A 405 -14.21 4.67 -52.68
C LYS A 405 -12.73 4.63 -53.08
N THR A 406 -12.48 4.86 -54.36
CA THR A 406 -11.14 5.04 -54.91
C THR A 406 -10.38 6.00 -54.00
N ALA A 407 -9.24 5.54 -53.49
CA ALA A 407 -8.38 6.30 -52.59
C ALA A 407 -8.19 7.72 -53.15
N THR A 408 -8.62 8.72 -52.38
CA THR A 408 -8.43 10.12 -52.72
C THR A 408 -6.94 10.35 -52.87
N GLU A 409 -6.51 10.86 -54.04
CA GLU A 409 -5.09 11.12 -54.27
C GLU A 409 -4.55 12.06 -53.18
N PRO A 410 -3.41 11.73 -52.56
CA PRO A 410 -2.85 12.53 -51.49
C PRO A 410 -2.52 13.95 -51.99
N SER A 411 -2.91 14.97 -51.23
CA SER A 411 -2.65 16.37 -51.60
C SER A 411 -1.15 16.63 -51.75
N ALA A 412 -0.77 17.55 -52.65
CA ALA A 412 0.62 17.92 -52.86
C ALA A 412 1.31 18.44 -51.58
N GLU A 413 0.54 19.07 -50.69
CA GLU A 413 0.98 19.53 -49.37
C GLU A 413 1.32 18.35 -48.44
N MET A 414 0.43 17.36 -48.34
CA MET A 414 0.68 16.14 -47.56
C MET A 414 1.89 15.35 -48.10
N MET A 415 2.06 15.30 -49.41
CA MET A 415 3.25 14.70 -50.03
C MET A 415 4.54 15.51 -49.74
N HIS A 416 4.45 16.82 -49.57
CA HIS A 416 5.59 17.66 -49.19
C HIS A 416 5.97 17.44 -47.72
N GLU A 417 4.98 17.43 -46.81
CA GLU A 417 5.20 17.12 -45.38
C GLU A 417 5.77 15.70 -45.20
N ALA A 418 5.24 14.72 -45.94
CA ALA A 418 5.77 13.35 -45.93
C ALA A 418 7.23 13.27 -46.40
N ARG A 419 7.65 14.14 -47.35
CA ARG A 419 9.07 14.23 -47.78
C ARG A 419 9.95 14.90 -46.71
N GLN A 420 9.43 15.90 -46.00
CA GLN A 420 10.17 16.54 -44.89
C GLN A 420 10.37 15.56 -43.73
N PHE A 421 9.46 14.61 -43.55
CA PHE A 421 9.56 13.59 -42.51
C PHE A 421 10.84 12.75 -42.58
N ALA A 422 11.36 12.48 -43.77
CA ALA A 422 12.59 11.71 -43.97
C ALA A 422 13.84 12.37 -43.36
N TYR A 423 13.77 13.69 -43.07
CA TYR A 423 14.86 14.48 -42.52
C TYR A 423 14.65 14.87 -41.06
N ARG A 424 13.63 14.34 -40.39
CA ARG A 424 13.41 14.64 -38.97
C ARG A 424 14.57 14.11 -38.14
N GLN A 425 15.10 14.94 -37.26
CA GLN A 425 16.00 14.46 -36.22
C GLN A 425 15.15 13.94 -35.05
N PRO A 426 15.34 12.69 -34.60
CA PRO A 426 14.64 12.17 -33.44
C PRO A 426 14.87 13.10 -32.24
N ILE A 427 13.83 13.37 -31.45
CA ILE A 427 13.99 14.16 -30.22
C ILE A 427 14.47 13.19 -29.13
N PHE A 428 15.58 13.51 -28.47
CA PHE A 428 16.07 12.70 -27.37
C PHE A 428 15.12 12.78 -26.17
N LEU A 429 14.53 11.65 -25.79
CA LEU A 429 13.78 11.55 -24.55
C LEU A 429 14.64 10.83 -23.52
N LYS A 430 14.89 11.50 -22.39
CA LYS A 430 15.76 10.97 -21.33
C LYS A 430 15.20 9.63 -20.82
N PRO A 431 15.95 8.52 -20.96
CA PRO A 431 15.50 7.22 -20.49
C PRO A 431 15.32 7.17 -18.96
N PRO A 432 14.33 6.40 -18.45
CA PRO A 432 14.25 6.06 -17.02
C PRO A 432 15.50 5.30 -16.57
N ILE A 433 15.98 5.60 -15.36
CA ILE A 433 17.13 4.89 -14.78
C ILE A 433 16.63 3.55 -14.25
N LEU A 434 17.17 2.47 -14.81
CA LEU A 434 16.86 1.12 -14.35
C LEU A 434 17.93 0.61 -13.38
N SER A 435 17.50 -0.10 -12.33
CA SER A 435 18.42 -0.80 -11.43
C SER A 435 19.32 -1.77 -12.22
N GLU A 436 20.61 -1.79 -11.87
CA GLU A 436 21.59 -2.71 -12.45
C GLU A 436 21.27 -4.17 -12.10
N ASN A 437 20.74 -4.40 -10.89
CA ASN A 437 20.40 -5.70 -10.34
C ASN A 437 19.04 -6.24 -10.78
N ARG A 438 18.37 -5.58 -11.75
CA ARG A 438 17.09 -6.08 -12.27
C ARG A 438 17.30 -7.42 -12.99
N LEU A 439 16.28 -8.28 -12.95
CA LEU A 439 16.24 -9.46 -13.80
C LEU A 439 16.26 -9.02 -15.28
N LYS A 440 17.18 -9.58 -16.06
CA LYS A 440 17.29 -9.38 -17.52
C LYS A 440 17.27 -10.75 -18.20
N VAL A 441 16.88 -10.77 -19.47
CA VAL A 441 17.14 -11.94 -20.30
C VAL A 441 18.62 -11.91 -20.70
N ASP A 442 19.40 -12.79 -20.05
CA ASP A 442 20.82 -13.00 -20.32
C ASP A 442 21.08 -14.41 -20.89
N ALA A 443 22.34 -14.72 -21.20
CA ALA A 443 22.74 -16.00 -21.78
C ALA A 443 22.40 -17.22 -20.89
N SER A 444 22.28 -17.02 -19.58
CA SER A 444 21.95 -18.08 -18.62
C SER A 444 20.45 -18.23 -18.39
N SER A 445 19.64 -17.22 -18.68
CA SER A 445 18.18 -17.28 -18.50
C SER A 445 17.40 -17.46 -19.81
N ILE A 446 18.08 -17.32 -20.96
CA ILE A 446 17.47 -17.25 -22.29
C ILE A 446 16.53 -18.41 -22.62
N TRP A 447 16.90 -19.63 -22.23
CA TRP A 447 16.12 -20.83 -22.52
C TRP A 447 14.74 -20.81 -21.84
N LEU A 448 14.57 -20.03 -20.75
CA LEU A 448 13.28 -19.89 -20.07
C LEU A 448 12.29 -19.04 -20.87
N TYR A 449 12.77 -18.26 -21.84
CA TYR A 449 11.97 -17.29 -22.58
C TYR A 449 11.87 -17.59 -24.08
N ALA A 450 12.72 -18.46 -24.60
CA ALA A 450 12.64 -18.94 -25.96
C ALA A 450 11.41 -19.84 -26.17
N ALA A 451 11.01 -20.03 -27.43
CA ALA A 451 10.03 -21.04 -27.81
C ALA A 451 10.64 -22.44 -27.74
N ASP A 452 9.79 -23.42 -27.46
CA ASP A 452 10.19 -24.83 -27.49
C ASP A 452 10.69 -25.20 -28.89
N GLY A 453 11.71 -26.07 -28.95
CA GLY A 453 12.31 -26.54 -30.20
C GLY A 453 13.41 -25.64 -30.77
N CYS A 454 13.75 -24.51 -30.13
CA CYS A 454 14.96 -23.76 -30.48
C CYS A 454 16.20 -24.58 -30.08
N THR A 455 17.03 -24.93 -31.06
CA THR A 455 18.20 -25.80 -30.85
C THR A 455 19.51 -25.02 -30.83
N THR A 456 19.57 -23.91 -31.55
CA THR A 456 20.76 -23.07 -31.64
C THR A 456 20.67 -21.87 -30.70
N PHE A 457 21.83 -21.36 -30.27
CA PHE A 457 21.88 -20.18 -29.39
C PHE A 457 21.28 -18.93 -30.06
N GLU A 458 21.42 -18.82 -31.38
CA GLU A 458 20.83 -17.74 -32.17
C GLU A 458 19.30 -17.85 -32.23
N GLU A 459 18.75 -19.05 -32.47
CA GLU A 459 17.31 -19.31 -32.40
C GLU A 459 16.73 -18.97 -31.02
N LEU A 460 17.44 -19.34 -29.94
CA LEU A 460 17.04 -19.00 -28.59
C LEU A 460 16.91 -17.48 -28.40
N TRP A 461 17.87 -16.69 -28.90
CA TRP A 461 17.82 -15.23 -28.80
C TRP A 461 16.73 -14.62 -29.66
N ALA A 462 16.64 -15.04 -30.92
CA ALA A 462 15.61 -14.57 -31.84
C ALA A 462 14.21 -14.85 -31.30
N SER A 463 14.01 -16.01 -30.69
CA SER A 463 12.74 -16.42 -30.11
C SER A 463 12.44 -15.69 -28.79
N ALA A 464 13.39 -15.63 -27.86
CA ALA A 464 13.21 -14.96 -26.57
C ALA A 464 12.99 -13.45 -26.72
N LEU A 465 13.62 -12.82 -27.70
CA LEU A 465 13.51 -11.39 -28.00
C LEU A 465 12.51 -11.10 -29.13
N SER A 466 11.71 -12.09 -29.56
CA SER A 466 10.69 -11.83 -30.57
C SER A 466 9.61 -10.89 -30.03
N SER A 467 9.30 -9.84 -30.81
CA SER A 467 8.26 -8.85 -30.49
C SER A 467 6.85 -9.44 -30.47
N THR A 468 6.66 -10.65 -31.02
CA THR A 468 5.37 -11.34 -31.10
C THR A 468 5.29 -12.58 -30.20
N ARG A 469 6.41 -13.05 -29.60
CA ARG A 469 6.49 -14.28 -28.80
C ARG A 469 5.41 -14.40 -27.70
N PHE A 470 5.09 -13.26 -27.07
CA PHE A 470 4.15 -13.18 -25.94
C PHE A 470 2.82 -12.52 -26.32
N GLY A 471 2.55 -12.31 -27.61
CA GLY A 471 1.34 -11.64 -28.07
C GLY A 471 1.26 -10.16 -27.69
N GLY A 472 2.40 -9.50 -27.45
CA GLY A 472 2.48 -8.11 -26.99
C GLY A 472 3.55 -7.91 -25.91
N PRO A 473 3.47 -6.82 -25.12
CA PRO A 473 4.38 -6.56 -24.01
C PRO A 473 4.17 -7.60 -22.89
N ARG A 474 5.26 -8.00 -22.24
CA ARG A 474 5.20 -8.90 -21.08
C ARG A 474 4.57 -8.20 -19.87
N ARG A 475 3.66 -8.90 -19.19
CA ARG A 475 3.01 -8.43 -17.93
C ARG A 475 3.85 -8.67 -16.67
N HIS A 476 4.93 -9.43 -16.78
CA HIS A 476 5.76 -9.84 -15.64
C HIS A 476 7.25 -9.78 -15.99
N ALA A 477 8.08 -9.56 -14.97
CA ALA A 477 9.52 -9.54 -15.12
C ALA A 477 10.09 -10.86 -15.68
N PRO A 478 11.29 -10.84 -16.30
CA PRO A 478 12.08 -9.66 -16.69
C PRO A 478 11.49 -8.90 -17.88
N PHE A 479 11.25 -7.59 -17.74
CA PHE A 479 10.81 -6.75 -18.86
C PHE A 479 11.96 -6.58 -19.85
N ARG A 480 11.75 -6.99 -21.10
CA ARG A 480 12.80 -6.96 -22.14
C ARG A 480 13.09 -5.51 -22.55
N GLU A 481 14.33 -5.22 -22.93
CA GLU A 481 14.66 -3.91 -23.50
C GLU A 481 14.10 -3.79 -24.92
N LEU A 482 13.32 -2.74 -25.20
CA LEU A 482 12.59 -2.60 -26.46
C LEU A 482 13.52 -2.53 -27.68
N HIS A 483 14.69 -1.90 -27.55
CA HIS A 483 15.66 -1.80 -28.64
C HIS A 483 16.26 -3.16 -29.04
N ARG A 484 16.21 -4.16 -28.16
CA ARG A 484 16.73 -5.52 -28.42
C ARG A 484 15.69 -6.43 -29.08
N LEU A 485 14.42 -6.04 -29.08
CA LEU A 485 13.36 -6.88 -29.65
C LEU A 485 13.49 -6.98 -31.18
N THR A 486 12.99 -8.08 -31.77
CA THR A 486 12.89 -8.20 -33.23
C THR A 486 11.99 -7.11 -33.80
N ASP A 487 12.21 -6.74 -35.06
CA ASP A 487 11.33 -5.77 -35.72
C ASP A 487 9.88 -6.28 -35.76
N PRO A 488 8.90 -5.47 -35.32
CA PRO A 488 7.49 -5.81 -35.49
C PRO A 488 7.14 -5.93 -36.96
N HIS A 489 6.09 -6.70 -37.25
CA HIS A 489 5.60 -6.87 -38.62
C HIS A 489 5.39 -5.50 -39.31
N PRO A 490 5.79 -5.29 -40.58
CA PRO A 490 5.72 -3.97 -41.21
C PRO A 490 4.31 -3.35 -41.23
N HIS A 491 3.27 -4.18 -41.37
CA HIS A 491 1.86 -3.75 -41.30
C HIS A 491 1.30 -3.61 -39.88
N ASP A 492 2.04 -4.00 -38.83
CA ASP A 492 1.59 -3.80 -37.46
C ASP A 492 1.83 -2.35 -37.05
N VAL A 493 0.75 -1.62 -36.94
CA VAL A 493 0.70 -0.19 -36.60
C VAL A 493 0.16 0.05 -35.18
N SER A 494 0.08 -1.01 -34.37
CA SER A 494 -0.32 -0.91 -32.96
C SER A 494 0.66 -0.06 -32.15
N ASP A 495 0.18 0.57 -31.07
CA ASP A 495 1.02 1.32 -30.11
C ASP A 495 2.25 0.51 -29.65
N TRP A 496 2.11 -0.82 -29.52
CA TRP A 496 3.20 -1.73 -29.17
C TRP A 496 4.32 -1.75 -30.22
N ALA A 497 3.98 -2.05 -31.48
CA ALA A 497 4.95 -2.10 -32.57
C ALA A 497 5.64 -0.74 -32.76
N GLU A 498 4.85 0.30 -32.63
CA GLU A 498 5.23 1.68 -32.73
C GLU A 498 6.20 2.11 -31.60
N ASN A 499 5.96 1.70 -30.35
CA ASN A 499 6.88 1.93 -29.24
C ASN A 499 8.23 1.22 -29.44
N ILE A 500 8.24 0.00 -30.00
CA ILE A 500 9.48 -0.71 -30.33
C ILE A 500 10.29 0.06 -31.38
N ARG A 501 9.65 0.48 -32.47
CA ARG A 501 10.33 1.23 -33.54
C ARG A 501 10.91 2.54 -33.03
N TRP A 502 10.15 3.27 -32.21
CA TRP A 502 10.63 4.49 -31.56
C TRP A 502 11.85 4.22 -30.66
N ALA A 503 11.79 3.17 -29.82
CA ALA A 503 12.89 2.83 -28.92
C ALA A 503 14.17 2.42 -29.68
N LYS A 504 14.04 1.74 -30.83
CA LYS A 504 15.15 1.42 -31.72
C LYS A 504 15.76 2.67 -32.35
N GLU A 505 14.94 3.63 -32.76
CA GLU A 505 15.41 4.91 -33.29
C GLU A 505 16.20 5.69 -32.22
N GLN A 506 15.69 5.75 -30.99
CA GLN A 506 16.40 6.36 -29.84
C GLN A 506 17.72 5.66 -29.52
N TYR A 507 17.76 4.32 -29.60
CA TYR A 507 19.00 3.57 -29.43
C TYR A 507 20.01 3.89 -30.53
N LYS A 508 19.57 3.91 -31.79
CA LYS A 508 20.43 4.21 -32.95
C LYS A 508 21.01 5.62 -32.91
N CYS A 509 20.21 6.62 -32.51
CA CYS A 509 20.62 8.01 -32.51
C CYS A 509 21.33 8.46 -31.22
N PHE A 510 20.94 7.88 -30.06
CA PHE A 510 21.37 8.38 -28.75
C PHE A 510 21.96 7.31 -27.82
N GLY A 511 22.00 6.04 -28.23
CA GLY A 511 22.46 4.95 -27.37
C GLY A 511 21.54 4.66 -26.18
N SER A 512 20.25 5.00 -26.28
CA SER A 512 19.26 4.77 -25.21
C SER A 512 18.93 3.27 -25.04
N VAL A 513 19.31 2.68 -23.90
CA VAL A 513 19.18 1.23 -23.65
C VAL A 513 18.14 0.82 -22.60
N THR A 514 17.52 1.77 -21.89
CA THR A 514 16.72 1.43 -20.70
C THR A 514 15.20 1.47 -20.92
N TRP A 515 14.73 1.77 -22.13
CA TRP A 515 13.32 1.59 -22.48
C TRP A 515 12.99 0.09 -22.51
N THR A 516 11.98 -0.33 -21.74
CA THR A 516 11.59 -1.73 -21.57
C THR A 516 10.09 -1.91 -21.79
N GLU A 517 9.65 -3.18 -21.77
CA GLU A 517 8.23 -3.57 -21.82
C GLU A 517 7.41 -3.17 -20.58
N TYR A 518 8.00 -2.43 -19.63
CA TYR A 518 7.27 -2.00 -18.45
C TYR A 518 6.15 -1.02 -18.85
N ASP A 519 4.92 -1.21 -18.36
CA ASP A 519 3.74 -0.44 -18.80
C ASP A 519 3.95 1.07 -18.69
N TYR A 520 4.59 1.53 -17.61
CA TYR A 520 4.95 2.94 -17.44
C TYR A 520 5.87 3.45 -18.56
N HIS A 521 6.85 2.66 -18.98
CA HIS A 521 7.75 3.03 -20.08
C HIS A 521 6.99 3.13 -21.40
N LEU A 522 6.13 2.15 -21.69
CA LEU A 522 5.32 2.13 -22.91
C LEU A 522 4.38 3.34 -22.97
N GLU A 523 3.76 3.72 -21.85
CA GLU A 523 2.88 4.87 -21.80
C GLU A 523 3.65 6.19 -21.95
N CYS A 524 4.82 6.33 -21.30
CA CYS A 524 5.69 7.50 -21.51
C CYS A 524 6.12 7.67 -22.98
N ILE A 525 6.49 6.57 -23.64
CA ILE A 525 6.87 6.60 -25.06
C ILE A 525 5.68 7.02 -25.92
N LYS A 526 4.50 6.42 -25.65
CA LYS A 526 3.26 6.71 -26.38
C LYS A 526 2.82 8.16 -26.21
N GLU A 527 2.81 8.68 -24.99
CA GLU A 527 2.51 10.08 -24.69
C GLU A 527 3.49 11.01 -25.43
N HIS A 528 4.78 10.73 -25.37
CA HIS A 528 5.79 11.52 -26.07
C HIS A 528 5.59 11.51 -27.58
N ARG A 529 5.40 10.32 -28.18
CA ARG A 529 5.14 10.19 -29.61
C ARG A 529 3.92 10.98 -30.05
N ARG A 530 2.82 10.93 -29.30
CA ARG A 530 1.61 11.71 -29.60
C ARG A 530 1.88 13.21 -29.49
N ALA A 531 2.60 13.64 -28.46
CA ALA A 531 2.92 15.05 -28.26
C ALA A 531 3.81 15.63 -29.38
N VAL A 532 4.74 14.84 -29.92
CA VAL A 532 5.64 15.27 -31.00
C VAL A 532 5.20 14.79 -32.39
N MET A 533 3.98 14.25 -32.50
CA MET A 533 3.43 13.68 -33.74
C MET A 533 4.39 12.68 -34.41
N TRP A 534 5.12 11.91 -33.60
CA TRP A 534 6.03 10.89 -34.08
C TRP A 534 5.25 9.67 -34.56
N VAL A 535 5.51 9.26 -35.80
CA VAL A 535 5.11 7.96 -36.36
C VAL A 535 6.33 7.25 -36.96
N SER A 536 6.26 5.94 -37.22
CA SER A 536 7.37 5.25 -37.91
C SER A 536 7.28 5.40 -39.44
N GLU A 537 8.39 5.16 -40.15
CA GLU A 537 8.40 5.10 -41.62
C GLU A 537 7.44 4.03 -42.17
N ASN A 538 7.21 2.94 -41.42
CA ASN A 538 6.28 1.89 -41.82
C ASN A 538 4.84 2.40 -41.82
N VAL A 539 4.43 3.16 -40.79
CA VAL A 539 3.10 3.78 -40.75
C VAL A 539 2.89 4.70 -41.95
N ILE A 540 3.90 5.49 -42.31
CA ILE A 540 3.85 6.37 -43.49
C ILE A 540 3.76 5.56 -44.78
N ARG A 541 4.59 4.52 -44.94
CA ARG A 541 4.63 3.71 -46.15
C ARG A 541 3.30 2.99 -46.41
N PHE A 542 2.64 2.51 -45.37
CA PHE A 542 1.40 1.73 -45.52
C PHE A 542 0.13 2.56 -45.45
N GLY A 543 0.23 3.87 -45.16
CA GLY A 543 -0.89 4.81 -45.21
C GLY A 543 -2.01 4.46 -44.23
N MET A 544 -1.87 4.88 -42.98
CA MET A 544 -3.00 4.93 -42.03
C MET A 544 -3.84 6.18 -42.22
#